data_AF-A0A944HJP4-F1
#
_entry.id   AF-A0A944HJP4-F1
#
_cell.length_a   1.000
_cell.length_b   1.000
_cell.length_c   1.000
_cell.angle_alpha   90.00
_cell.angle_beta   90.00
_cell.angle_gamma   90.00
#
_symmetry.space_group_name_H-M   'P 1'
#
loop_
_entity.id
_entity.type
_entity.pdbx_description
1 polymer ?
#
loop_
_entity_poly.entity_id
_entity_poly.type
_entity_poly.pdbx_seq_one_letter_code
_entity_poly.pdbx_strand_id
1 'polypeptide(L)'
;MEIVPLTGVAGAAFGQSRASVRAVRGEPDSAFRRAADAALTDMYADESYVFFEYDDADRLRAIEIASPGPVTVHGERLLGRPEDDVVRGLRVAGHEVVGTYPGL
;
A
#
# COMPACT_ATOMS: atom_id res chain seq x y z
N MET A 1 4.84 6.01 -6.80
CA MET A 1 5.16 4.79 -6.03
C MET A 1 4.89 3.56 -6.88
N GLU A 2 5.89 2.70 -7.06
CA GLU A 2 5.73 1.40 -7.71
C GLU A 2 5.33 0.33 -6.68
N ILE A 3 4.32 -0.47 -7.01
CA ILE A 3 3.89 -1.64 -6.24
C ILE A 3 4.55 -2.88 -6.84
N VAL A 4 5.15 -3.70 -5.98
CA VAL A 4 5.60 -5.04 -6.33
C VAL A 4 4.52 -6.03 -5.86
N PRO A 5 3.78 -6.66 -6.78
CA PRO A 5 2.65 -7.52 -6.42
C PRO A 5 3.02 -8.57 -5.37
N LEU A 6 2.12 -8.78 -4.41
CA LEU A 6 2.27 -9.73 -3.30
C LEU A 6 3.50 -9.52 -2.40
N THR A 7 4.24 -8.43 -2.60
CA THR A 7 5.49 -8.13 -1.88
C THR A 7 5.37 -6.84 -1.08
N GLY A 8 4.89 -5.75 -1.70
CA GLY A 8 4.74 -4.45 -1.03
C GLY A 8 5.17 -3.30 -1.93
N VAL A 9 5.84 -2.30 -1.35
CA VAL A 9 6.34 -1.11 -2.03
C VAL A 9 7.80 -0.84 -1.65
N ALA A 10 8.45 0.08 -2.36
CA ALA A 10 9.83 0.46 -2.04
C ALA A 10 9.98 0.89 -0.57
N GLY A 11 10.85 0.18 0.16
CA GLY A 11 11.15 0.42 1.57
C GLY A 11 10.14 -0.17 2.57
N ALA A 12 9.12 -0.91 2.12
CA ALA A 12 8.15 -1.56 2.99
C ALA A 12 7.58 -2.83 2.34
N ALA A 13 7.96 -4.00 2.84
CA ALA A 13 7.45 -5.30 2.40
C ALA A 13 6.51 -5.92 3.43
N PHE A 14 5.49 -6.65 2.96
CA PHE A 14 4.56 -7.36 3.83
C PHE A 14 5.31 -8.31 4.79
N GLY A 15 4.87 -8.36 6.05
CA GLY A 15 5.47 -9.16 7.11
C GLY A 15 6.70 -8.54 7.79
N GLN A 16 7.26 -7.43 7.27
CA GLN A 16 8.32 -6.69 7.95
C GLN A 16 7.80 -6.05 9.24
N SER A 17 8.65 -6.00 10.26
CA SER A 17 8.31 -5.28 11.49
C SER A 17 8.21 -3.78 11.23
N ARG A 18 7.34 -3.07 11.97
CA ARG A 18 7.24 -1.61 11.92
C ARG A 18 8.57 -0.92 12.16
N ALA A 19 9.36 -1.40 13.11
CA ALA A 19 10.70 -0.87 13.37
C ALA A 19 11.61 -0.98 12.13
N SER A 20 11.55 -2.10 11.40
CA SER A 20 12.31 -2.28 10.15
C SER A 20 11.84 -1.35 9.04
N VAL A 21 10.52 -1.15 8.90
CA VAL A 21 9.96 -0.22 7.92
C VAL A 21 10.43 1.21 8.21
N ARG A 22 10.32 1.66 9.47
CA ARG A 22 10.78 3.00 9.88
C ARG A 22 12.28 3.20 9.77
N ALA A 23 13.08 2.15 9.96
CA ALA A 23 14.54 2.23 9.75
C ALA A 23 14.90 2.58 8.30
N VAL A 24 14.04 2.23 7.33
CA VAL A 24 14.25 2.52 5.90
C VAL A 24 13.50 3.78 5.47
N ARG A 25 12.26 3.96 5.92
CA ARG A 25 11.36 5.04 5.50
C ARG A 25 11.47 6.31 6.34
N GLY A 26 12.10 6.24 7.50
CA GLY A 26 12.08 7.28 8.52
C GLY A 26 10.83 7.21 9.41
N GLU A 27 10.77 8.11 10.40
CA GLU A 27 9.58 8.27 11.23
C GLU A 27 8.38 8.74 10.39
N PRO A 28 7.16 8.25 10.68
CA PRO A 28 5.96 8.69 9.97
C PRO A 28 5.56 10.10 10.40
N ASP A 29 4.84 10.79 9.52
CA ASP A 29 4.24 12.09 9.83
C ASP A 29 3.15 11.96 10.92
N SER A 30 2.49 10.80 10.98
CA SER A 30 1.54 10.45 12.04
C SER A 30 1.50 8.95 12.29
N ALA A 31 1.23 8.56 13.53
CA ALA A 31 0.95 7.17 13.91
C ALA A 31 -0.33 7.13 14.75
N PHE A 32 -1.34 6.38 14.30
CA PHE A 32 -2.66 6.36 14.92
C PHE A 32 -3.32 4.99 14.80
N ARG A 33 -4.36 4.73 15.60
CA ARG A 33 -5.19 3.53 15.46
C ARG A 33 -6.44 3.86 14.67
N ARG A 34 -6.82 3.01 13.71
CA ARG A 34 -8.06 3.18 12.92
C ARG A 34 -9.33 2.86 13.71
N ALA A 35 -9.20 2.06 14.77
CA ALA A 35 -10.25 1.76 15.75
C ALA A 35 -9.62 1.65 17.16
N ALA A 36 -10.43 1.64 18.22
CA ALA A 36 -9.94 1.66 19.59
C ALA A 36 -9.00 0.47 19.93
N ASP A 37 -9.27 -0.69 19.36
CA ASP A 37 -8.57 -1.96 19.56
C ASP A 37 -7.63 -2.33 18.39
N ALA A 38 -7.55 -1.51 17.35
CA ALA A 38 -6.69 -1.78 16.22
C ALA A 38 -5.20 -1.60 16.56
N ALA A 39 -4.34 -2.34 15.86
CA ALA A 39 -2.92 -2.06 15.79
C ALA A 39 -2.67 -0.65 15.21
N LEU A 40 -1.47 -0.12 15.43
CA LEU A 40 -1.10 1.19 14.91
C LEU A 40 -1.01 1.15 13.39
N THR A 41 -1.30 2.29 12.79
CA THR A 41 -1.09 2.60 11.38
C THR A 41 -0.11 3.77 11.32
N ASP A 42 0.95 3.62 10.53
CA ASP A 42 1.87 4.70 10.22
C ASP A 42 1.41 5.41 8.94
N MET A 43 1.36 6.73 8.96
CA MET A 43 1.00 7.56 7.82
C MET A 43 2.19 8.40 7.38
N TYR A 44 2.50 8.31 6.09
CA TYR A 44 3.48 9.13 5.40
C TYR A 44 2.73 10.03 4.43
N ALA A 45 2.72 11.34 4.69
CA ALA A 45 2.09 12.37 3.85
C ALA A 45 3.01 12.80 2.69
N ASP A 46 3.82 11.87 2.18
CA ASP A 46 4.58 12.08 0.95
C ASP A 46 3.63 12.19 -0.26
N GLU A 47 4.19 12.26 -1.47
CA GLU A 47 3.41 12.49 -2.70
C GLU A 47 2.21 11.54 -2.88
N SER A 48 2.24 10.34 -2.28
CA SER A 48 1.21 9.31 -2.47
C SER A 48 0.39 8.99 -1.21
N TYR A 49 0.45 9.80 -0.14
CA TYR A 49 -0.30 9.59 1.12
C TYR A 49 -0.46 8.11 1.50
N VAL A 50 0.59 7.55 2.08
CA VAL A 50 0.72 6.10 2.28
C VAL A 50 0.42 5.76 3.72
N PHE A 51 -0.43 4.76 3.93
CA PHE A 51 -0.76 4.21 5.23
C PHE A 51 -0.26 2.77 5.31
N PHE A 52 0.60 2.51 6.28
CA PHE A 52 1.11 1.20 6.61
C PHE A 52 0.40 0.68 7.85
N GLU A 53 -0.45 -0.31 7.66
CA GLU A 53 -1.20 -0.94 8.73
C GLU A 53 -0.48 -2.21 9.18
N TYR A 54 -0.30 -2.34 10.50
CA TYR A 54 0.38 -3.46 11.11
C TYR A 54 -0.60 -4.45 11.73
N ASP A 55 -0.18 -5.70 11.93
CA ASP A 55 -0.91 -6.69 12.71
C ASP A 55 -0.54 -6.63 14.21
N ASP A 56 -1.14 -7.51 15.01
CA ASP A 56 -0.90 -7.59 16.46
C ASP A 56 0.53 -8.01 16.82
N ALA A 57 1.29 -8.54 15.86
CA ALA A 57 2.71 -8.85 15.98
C ALA A 57 3.63 -7.69 15.51
N ASP A 58 3.05 -6.51 15.27
CA ASP A 58 3.70 -5.30 14.76
C ASP A 58 4.36 -5.50 13.39
N ARG A 59 3.73 -6.31 12.53
CA ARG A 59 4.18 -6.61 11.16
C ARG A 59 3.26 -6.03 10.10
N LEU A 60 3.84 -5.51 9.02
CA LEU A 60 3.10 -4.86 7.94
C LEU A 60 2.12 -5.84 7.29
N ARG A 61 0.82 -5.57 7.41
CA ARG A 61 -0.25 -6.42 6.87
C ARG A 61 -0.99 -5.82 5.69
N ALA A 62 -1.12 -4.50 5.66
CA ALA A 62 -1.80 -3.79 4.59
C ALA A 62 -1.09 -2.48 4.25
N ILE A 63 -1.15 -2.11 2.98
CA ILE A 63 -0.64 -0.85 2.44
C ILE A 63 -1.81 -0.19 1.73
N GLU A 64 -2.25 0.95 2.24
CA GLU A 64 -3.22 1.81 1.57
C GLU A 64 -2.49 3.02 1.01
N ILE A 65 -2.82 3.41 -0.22
CA ILE A 65 -2.16 4.53 -0.91
C ILE A 65 -3.25 5.44 -1.44
N ALA A 66 -3.20 6.71 -1.07
CA ALA A 66 -4.16 7.71 -1.50
C ALA A 66 -3.58 8.68 -2.55
N SER A 67 -4.46 9.23 -3.38
CA SER A 67 -4.15 10.29 -4.35
C SER A 67 -3.43 11.49 -3.67
N PRO A 68 -2.52 12.24 -4.36
CA PRO A 68 -2.40 12.38 -5.82
C PRO A 68 -1.18 11.75 -6.51
N GLY A 69 -0.27 11.10 -5.79
CA GLY A 69 0.96 10.55 -6.38
C GLY A 69 0.71 9.44 -7.41
N PRO A 70 1.57 9.30 -8.45
CA PRO A 70 1.43 8.24 -9.43
C PRO A 70 1.71 6.89 -8.78
N VAL A 71 0.69 6.04 -8.64
CA VAL A 71 0.83 4.65 -8.18
C VAL A 71 0.82 3.72 -9.39
N THR A 72 1.82 2.85 -9.49
CA THR A 72 2.05 2.02 -10.67
C THR A 72 2.30 0.55 -10.33
N VAL A 73 1.97 -0.34 -11.27
CA VAL A 73 2.44 -1.75 -11.30
C VAL A 73 3.00 -2.00 -12.70
N HIS A 74 4.27 -2.36 -12.79
CA HIS A 74 5.02 -2.51 -14.05
C HIS A 74 4.82 -1.33 -15.02
N GLY A 75 4.77 -0.11 -14.47
CA GLY A 75 4.54 1.12 -15.22
C GLY A 75 3.07 1.44 -15.53
N GLU A 76 2.12 0.54 -15.27
CA GLU A 76 0.69 0.82 -15.42
C GLU A 76 0.15 1.64 -14.26
N ARG A 77 -0.32 2.86 -14.55
CA ARG A 77 -0.89 3.77 -13.55
C ARG A 77 -2.24 3.25 -13.06
N LEU A 78 -2.36 3.11 -11.74
CA LEU A 78 -3.56 2.58 -11.06
C LEU A 78 -4.55 3.67 -10.64
N LEU A 79 -4.07 4.81 -10.13
CA LEU A 79 -4.92 5.86 -9.57
C LEU A 79 -5.22 6.97 -10.58
N GLY A 80 -6.41 7.58 -10.47
CA GLY A 80 -6.85 8.69 -11.32
C GLY A 80 -7.31 8.25 -12.71
N ARG A 81 -7.65 6.97 -12.88
CA ARG A 81 -8.17 6.38 -14.12
C ARG A 81 -9.39 5.51 -13.81
N PRO A 82 -10.30 5.29 -14.78
CA PRO A 82 -11.39 4.32 -14.63
C PRO A 82 -10.86 2.93 -14.31
N GLU A 83 -11.53 2.21 -13.41
CA GLU A 83 -11.15 0.85 -13.00
C GLU A 83 -11.00 -0.09 -14.20
N ASP A 84 -11.98 -0.11 -15.11
CA ASP A 84 -11.96 -0.95 -16.31
C ASP A 84 -10.72 -0.73 -17.18
N ASP A 85 -10.24 0.51 -17.28
CA ASP A 85 -9.05 0.86 -18.05
C ASP A 85 -7.78 0.32 -17.38
N VAL A 86 -7.72 0.40 -16.05
CA VAL A 86 -6.61 -0.12 -15.25
C VAL A 86 -6.57 -1.64 -15.33
N VAL A 87 -7.70 -2.31 -15.10
CA VAL A 87 -7.79 -3.78 -15.16
C VAL A 87 -7.41 -4.29 -16.54
N ARG A 88 -7.87 -3.63 -17.61
CA ARG A 88 -7.48 -3.96 -18.98
C ARG A 88 -5.97 -3.78 -19.20
N GLY A 89 -5.39 -2.67 -18.75
CA GLY A 89 -3.94 -2.42 -18.86
C GLY A 89 -3.12 -3.50 -18.15
N LEU A 90 -3.48 -3.83 -16.91
CA LEU A 90 -2.82 -4.89 -16.13
C LEU A 90 -2.90 -6.26 -16.81
N ARG A 91 -4.07 -6.62 -17.37
CA ARG A 91 -4.23 -7.88 -18.12
C ARG A 91 -3.37 -7.92 -19.38
N VAL A 92 -3.27 -6.81 -20.11
CA VAL A 92 -2.39 -6.70 -21.29
C VAL A 92 -0.91 -6.85 -20.88
N ALA A 93 -0.54 -6.33 -19.71
CA ALA A 93 0.79 -6.48 -19.13
C ALA A 93 1.06 -7.89 -18.54
N GLY A 94 0.12 -8.83 -18.68
CA GLY A 94 0.29 -10.23 -18.25
C GLY A 94 -0.09 -10.51 -16.81
N HIS A 95 -0.76 -9.58 -16.13
CA HIS A 95 -1.27 -9.82 -14.77
C HIS A 95 -2.62 -10.53 -14.79
N GLU A 96 -2.76 -11.50 -13.90
CA GLU A 96 -4.07 -11.97 -13.48
C GLU A 96 -4.65 -10.97 -12.47
N VAL A 97 -5.79 -10.37 -12.81
CA VAL A 97 -6.55 -9.51 -11.91
C VAL A 97 -7.69 -10.34 -11.34
N VAL A 98 -7.55 -10.73 -10.07
CA VAL A 98 -8.55 -11.51 -9.33
C VAL A 98 -9.51 -10.52 -8.67
N GLY A 99 -10.79 -10.58 -9.04
CA GLY A 99 -11.83 -9.73 -8.47
C GLY A 99 -12.30 -10.21 -7.09
N THR A 100 -12.79 -9.26 -6.30
CA THR A 100 -13.36 -9.31 -4.93
C THR A 100 -12.38 -9.55 -3.77
N TYR A 101 -12.06 -8.45 -3.07
CA TYR A 101 -11.79 -8.46 -1.62
C TYR A 101 -13.15 -8.32 -0.90
N PRO A 102 -13.66 -9.36 -0.23
CA PRO A 102 -14.85 -9.25 0.61
C PRO A 102 -14.42 -8.66 1.96
N GLY A 103 -14.28 -7.34 2.08
CA GLY A 103 -13.74 -6.80 3.34
C GLY A 103 -13.58 -5.29 3.50
N LEU A 104 -14.36 -4.47 2.79
CA LEU A 104 -14.62 -3.09 3.21
C LEU A 104 -16.13 -2.92 3.43
#